data_AF-A0A7C5DJ84-F1
#
_entry.id   AF-A0A7C5DJ84-F1
#
_cell.length_a   1.000
_cell.length_b   1.000
_cell.length_c   1.000
_cell.angle_alpha   90.00
_cell.angle_beta   90.00
_cell.angle_gamma   90.00
#
_symmetry.space_group_name_H-M   'P 1'
#
loop_
_entity.id
_entity.type
_entity.pdbx_description
1 polymer ?
#
loop_
_entity_poly.entity_id
_entity_poly.type
_entity_poly.pdbx_seq_one_letter_code
_entity_poly.pdbx_strand_id
1 'polypeptide(L)'
;MKKRIPNLLTIIRIILVPIFIWFVFSNNIRNNIIWATIIFIIACITDYFDGMLARRMKVISNFGKIMDPLADKILVISALFAISLELHYTNIIVVIIIIVREVAVTILRNYYIKKNIYIAANIWGKLKTIMQMVGITAALIYYSFISILDKTESKIFISGFHIFFWLVAVVTILSGLNYFFIKTEKIKKNS
;
A
#
# COMPACT_ATOMS: atom_id res chain seq x y z
N MET A 1 -5.04 -7.77 -29.82
CA MET A 1 -4.31 -6.67 -29.12
C MET A 1 -4.90 -6.21 -27.78
N LYS A 2 -6.22 -6.35 -27.50
CA LYS A 2 -6.85 -5.93 -26.22
C LYS A 2 -6.27 -6.51 -24.91
N LYS A 3 -5.56 -7.66 -24.95
CA LYS A 3 -4.90 -8.29 -23.78
C LYS A 3 -3.59 -7.63 -23.33
N ARG A 4 -3.00 -6.73 -24.13
CA ARG A 4 -1.63 -6.24 -23.89
C ARG A 4 -1.56 -4.96 -23.04
N ILE A 5 -2.60 -4.15 -23.04
CA ILE A 5 -2.58 -2.83 -22.37
C ILE A 5 -2.56 -2.95 -20.84
N PRO A 6 -3.42 -3.80 -20.20
CA PRO A 6 -3.38 -3.96 -18.74
C PRO A 6 -2.02 -4.51 -18.27
N ASN A 7 -1.53 -5.56 -18.94
CA ASN A 7 -0.23 -6.14 -18.64
C ASN A 7 0.93 -5.13 -18.78
N LEU A 8 0.82 -4.15 -19.67
CA LEU A 8 1.86 -3.12 -19.82
C LEU A 8 1.92 -2.21 -18.59
N LEU A 9 0.77 -1.80 -18.04
CA LEU A 9 0.71 -0.99 -16.82
C LEU A 9 1.24 -1.77 -15.61
N THR A 10 0.90 -3.05 -15.49
CA THR A 10 1.49 -3.96 -14.50
C THR A 10 3.01 -4.03 -14.62
N ILE A 11 3.54 -4.24 -15.83
CA ILE A 11 4.98 -4.35 -16.08
C ILE A 11 5.70 -3.03 -15.74
N ILE A 12 5.12 -1.90 -16.15
CA ILE A 12 5.64 -0.58 -15.79
C ILE A 12 5.74 -0.46 -14.27
N ARG A 13 4.69 -0.83 -13.52
CA ARG A 13 4.72 -0.76 -12.06
C ARG A 13 5.78 -1.67 -11.44
N ILE A 14 5.90 -2.91 -11.93
CA ILE A 14 6.94 -3.85 -11.49
C ILE A 14 8.34 -3.25 -11.65
N ILE A 15 8.57 -2.47 -12.71
CA ILE A 15 9.84 -1.76 -12.94
C ILE A 15 9.95 -0.51 -12.06
N LEU A 16 8.87 0.23 -11.84
CA LEU A 16 8.88 1.43 -11.00
C LEU A 16 9.17 1.13 -9.53
N VAL A 17 8.74 -0.02 -9.00
CA VAL A 17 8.97 -0.42 -7.60
C VAL A 17 10.47 -0.47 -7.22
N PRO A 18 11.35 -1.22 -7.90
CA PRO A 18 12.77 -1.23 -7.57
C PRO A 18 13.44 0.13 -7.80
N ILE A 19 12.98 0.90 -8.79
CA ILE A 19 13.49 2.27 -9.01
C ILE A 19 13.11 3.16 -7.83
N PHE A 20 11.87 3.10 -7.35
CA PHE A 20 11.42 3.80 -6.15
C PHE A 20 12.28 3.44 -4.94
N ILE A 21 12.47 2.14 -4.68
CA ILE A 21 13.30 1.65 -3.57
C ILE A 21 14.72 2.22 -3.68
N TRP A 22 15.31 2.20 -4.88
CA TRP A 22 16.65 2.72 -5.09
C TRP A 22 16.77 4.22 -4.79
N PHE A 23 15.82 5.04 -5.25
CA PHE A 23 15.84 6.48 -4.94
C PHE A 23 15.69 6.73 -3.44
N VAL A 24 14.81 5.99 -2.77
CA VAL A 24 14.54 6.15 -1.33
C VAL A 24 15.73 5.75 -0.47
N PHE A 25 16.32 4.57 -0.70
CA PHE A 25 17.33 3.98 0.19
C PHE A 25 18.77 4.22 -0.29
N SER A 26 18.96 5.14 -1.23
CA SER A 26 20.29 5.60 -1.63
C SER A 26 20.87 6.57 -0.60
N ASN A 27 22.21 6.68 -0.55
CA ASN A 27 22.93 7.53 0.41
C ASN A 27 22.55 9.03 0.41
N ASN A 28 21.72 9.50 -0.52
CA ASN A 28 21.32 10.90 -0.61
C ASN A 28 19.80 11.04 -0.85
N ILE A 29 19.02 10.59 0.13
CA ILE A 29 17.55 10.73 0.11
C ILE A 29 17.09 12.18 -0.10
N ARG A 30 17.81 13.18 0.42
CA ARG A 30 17.43 14.59 0.29
C ARG A 30 17.33 15.02 -1.17
N ASN A 31 18.28 14.63 -2.01
CA ASN A 31 18.27 14.93 -3.44
C ASN A 31 17.31 14.03 -4.24
N ASN A 32 17.07 12.82 -3.74
CA ASN A 32 16.39 11.75 -4.46
C ASN A 32 14.89 11.64 -4.15
N ILE A 33 14.43 12.24 -3.05
CA ILE A 33 13.05 12.13 -2.58
C ILE A 33 12.02 12.65 -3.58
N ILE A 34 12.36 13.69 -4.36
CA ILE A 34 11.44 14.26 -5.37
C ILE A 34 11.16 13.20 -6.43
N TRP A 35 12.21 12.54 -6.94
CA TRP A 35 12.10 11.47 -7.91
C TRP A 35 11.36 10.27 -7.31
N ALA A 36 11.68 9.87 -6.08
CA ALA A 36 10.95 8.82 -5.38
C ALA A 36 9.45 9.15 -5.26
N THR A 37 9.10 10.38 -4.90
CA THR A 37 7.71 10.83 -4.76
C THR A 37 6.98 10.80 -6.09
N ILE A 38 7.59 11.30 -7.16
CA ILE A 38 7.03 11.25 -8.51
C ILE A 38 6.78 9.79 -8.94
N ILE A 39 7.78 8.92 -8.74
CA ILE A 39 7.67 7.50 -9.09
C ILE A 39 6.55 6.83 -8.29
N PHE A 40 6.46 7.09 -6.99
CA PHE A 40 5.41 6.55 -6.13
C PHE A 40 4.02 6.98 -6.61
N ILE A 41 3.84 8.27 -6.91
CA ILE A 41 2.56 8.80 -7.41
C ILE A 41 2.21 8.16 -8.76
N ILE A 42 3.16 8.05 -9.69
CA ILE A 42 2.94 7.39 -10.98
C ILE A 42 2.57 5.91 -10.77
N ALA A 43 3.23 5.21 -9.87
CA ALA A 43 2.94 3.81 -9.55
C ALA A 43 1.51 3.65 -8.97
N CYS A 44 1.07 4.56 -8.10
CA CYS A 44 -0.30 4.58 -7.57
C CYS A 44 -1.34 4.87 -8.66
N ILE A 45 -1.06 5.85 -9.52
CA ILE A 45 -1.96 6.22 -10.63
C ILE A 45 -2.10 5.06 -11.62
N THR A 46 -0.98 4.42 -11.99
CA THR A 46 -0.99 3.27 -12.89
C THR A 46 -1.78 2.08 -12.33
N ASP A 47 -1.80 1.86 -11.01
CA ASP A 47 -2.69 0.88 -10.35
C ASP A 47 -4.16 1.19 -10.54
N TYR A 48 -4.55 2.43 -10.27
CA TYR A 48 -5.93 2.84 -10.43
C TYR A 48 -6.41 2.67 -11.88
N PHE A 49 -5.59 3.08 -12.85
CA PHE A 49 -5.92 2.96 -14.27
C PHE A 49 -5.98 1.52 -14.73
N ASP A 50 -5.04 0.67 -14.31
CA ASP A 50 -5.03 -0.74 -14.68
C ASP A 50 -6.28 -1.47 -14.16
N GLY A 51 -6.63 -1.26 -12.88
CA GLY A 51 -7.84 -1.80 -12.29
C GLY A 51 -9.13 -1.26 -12.94
N MET A 52 -9.13 -0.03 -13.45
CA MET A 52 -10.26 0.51 -14.21
C MET A 52 -10.35 -0.11 -15.61
N LEU A 53 -9.23 -0.22 -16.34
CA LEU A 53 -9.20 -0.76 -17.70
C LEU A 53 -9.54 -2.25 -17.71
N ALA A 54 -8.99 -3.03 -16.80
CA ALA A 54 -9.28 -4.46 -16.67
C ALA A 54 -10.78 -4.72 -16.45
N ARG A 55 -11.44 -3.92 -15.58
CA ARG A 55 -12.89 -3.99 -15.33
C ARG A 55 -13.71 -3.62 -16.57
N ARG A 56 -13.36 -2.55 -17.27
CA ARG A 56 -14.07 -2.09 -18.48
C ARG A 56 -13.90 -3.06 -19.65
N MET A 57 -12.72 -3.65 -19.80
CA MET A 57 -12.41 -4.51 -20.93
C MET A 57 -12.82 -5.97 -20.70
N LYS A 58 -13.20 -6.37 -19.48
CA LYS A 58 -13.45 -7.77 -19.07
C LYS A 58 -12.29 -8.71 -19.42
N VAL A 59 -11.07 -8.17 -19.47
CA VAL A 59 -9.86 -8.92 -19.78
C VAL A 59 -9.04 -9.02 -18.50
N ILE A 60 -9.04 -10.20 -17.90
CA ILE A 60 -8.21 -10.52 -16.74
C ILE A 60 -7.13 -11.49 -17.23
N SER A 61 -5.86 -11.11 -17.08
CA SER A 61 -4.74 -12.00 -17.39
C SER A 61 -4.32 -12.76 -16.13
N ASN A 62 -3.88 -14.01 -16.29
CA ASN A 62 -3.35 -14.80 -15.17
C ASN A 62 -2.09 -14.17 -14.58
N PHE A 63 -1.29 -13.49 -15.41
CA PHE A 63 -0.08 -12.78 -15.00
C PHE A 63 -0.40 -11.59 -14.11
N GLY A 64 -1.25 -10.65 -14.56
CA GLY A 64 -1.63 -9.46 -13.77
C GLY A 64 -2.29 -9.85 -12.45
N LYS A 65 -3.18 -10.86 -12.47
CA LYS A 65 -3.84 -11.37 -11.26
C LYS A 65 -2.89 -11.76 -10.12
N ILE A 66 -1.66 -12.18 -10.43
CA ILE A 66 -0.65 -12.55 -9.44
C ILE A 66 0.33 -11.39 -9.19
N MET A 67 0.72 -10.68 -10.25
CA MET A 67 1.74 -9.64 -10.18
C MET A 67 1.23 -8.31 -9.61
N ASP A 68 -0.01 -7.90 -9.91
CA ASP A 68 -0.54 -6.63 -9.42
C ASP A 68 -0.59 -6.59 -7.88
N PRO A 69 -1.13 -7.63 -7.19
CA PRO A 69 -1.14 -7.64 -5.72
C PRO A 69 0.25 -7.80 -5.10
N LEU A 70 1.21 -8.33 -5.85
CA LEU A 70 2.60 -8.48 -5.39
C LEU A 70 3.32 -7.13 -5.47
N ALA A 71 3.28 -6.47 -6.63
CA ALA A 71 3.91 -5.17 -6.85
C ALA A 71 3.31 -4.10 -5.92
N ASP A 72 1.99 -4.10 -5.73
CA ASP A 72 1.30 -3.19 -4.80
C ASP A 72 1.82 -3.33 -3.37
N LYS A 73 1.90 -4.56 -2.85
CA LYS A 73 2.44 -4.81 -1.50
C LYS A 73 3.89 -4.38 -1.37
N ILE A 74 4.75 -4.71 -2.34
CA ILE A 74 6.16 -4.33 -2.27
C ILE A 74 6.30 -2.80 -2.29
N LEU A 75 5.54 -2.10 -3.13
CA LEU A 75 5.52 -0.64 -3.18
C LEU A 75 5.10 -0.03 -1.84
N VAL A 76 3.97 -0.48 -1.28
CA VAL A 76 3.45 0.06 -0.02
C VAL A 76 4.37 -0.26 1.15
N ILE A 77 4.91 -1.48 1.23
CA ILE A 77 5.83 -1.90 2.28
C ILE A 77 7.12 -1.09 2.21
N SER A 78 7.74 -0.96 1.02
CA SER A 78 8.95 -0.16 0.85
C SER A 78 8.72 1.30 1.20
N ALA A 79 7.57 1.87 0.84
CA ALA A 79 7.22 3.23 1.20
C ALA A 79 6.97 3.41 2.71
N LEU A 80 6.41 2.41 3.40
CA LEU A 80 6.30 2.42 4.86
C LEU A 80 7.67 2.37 5.54
N PHE A 81 8.60 1.57 5.03
CA PHE A 81 9.99 1.58 5.52
C PHE A 81 10.67 2.93 5.24
N ALA A 82 10.45 3.52 4.06
CA ALA A 82 10.97 4.84 3.70
C ALA A 82 10.59 5.89 4.74
N ILE A 83 9.29 6.02 5.01
CA ILE A 83 8.78 7.05 5.92
C ILE A 83 9.22 6.82 7.37
N SER A 84 9.62 5.60 7.73
CA SER A 84 10.02 5.24 9.11
C SER A 84 11.52 5.33 9.33
N LEU A 85 12.31 4.78 8.40
CA LEU A 85 13.77 4.67 8.53
C LEU A 85 14.49 5.89 7.98
N GLU A 86 14.05 6.42 6.83
CA GLU A 86 14.73 7.54 6.16
C GLU A 86 14.15 8.89 6.57
N LEU A 87 12.82 9.00 6.67
CA LEU A 87 12.14 10.26 7.01
C LEU A 87 11.80 10.37 8.51
N HIS A 88 11.87 9.28 9.26
CA HIS A 88 11.54 9.24 10.70
C HIS A 88 10.14 9.77 11.08
N TYR A 89 9.17 9.77 10.15
CA TYR A 89 7.79 10.24 10.38
C TYR A 89 6.90 9.23 11.08
N THR A 90 7.39 8.01 11.28
CA THR A 90 6.72 6.98 12.08
C THR A 90 7.72 6.01 12.70
N ASN A 91 7.29 5.30 13.74
CA ASN A 91 8.11 4.29 14.41
C ASN A 91 8.06 2.96 13.61
N ILE A 92 9.19 2.26 13.57
CA ILE A 92 9.29 0.94 12.91
C ILE A 92 8.27 -0.08 13.44
N ILE A 93 7.86 0.03 14.71
CA ILE A 93 6.81 -0.79 15.32
C ILE A 93 5.49 -0.64 14.56
N VAL A 94 5.12 0.57 14.13
CA VAL A 94 3.91 0.83 13.35
C VAL A 94 3.98 0.12 12.00
N VAL A 95 5.13 0.19 11.33
CA VAL A 95 5.37 -0.50 10.05
C VAL A 95 5.23 -2.01 10.22
N ILE A 96 5.85 -2.58 11.25
CA ILE A 96 5.77 -4.02 11.55
C ILE A 96 4.32 -4.44 11.81
N ILE A 97 3.56 -3.69 12.61
CA ILE A 97 2.13 -3.98 12.87
C ILE A 97 1.35 -4.06 11.56
N ILE A 98 1.55 -3.07 10.66
CA ILE A 98 0.83 -3.02 9.39
C ILE A 98 1.20 -4.23 8.52
N ILE A 99 2.49 -4.53 8.37
CA ILE A 99 2.98 -5.64 7.54
C ILE A 99 2.49 -6.98 8.06
N VAL A 100 2.69 -7.27 9.36
CA VAL A 100 2.28 -8.53 9.99
C VAL A 100 0.80 -8.76 9.76
N ARG A 101 -0.01 -7.71 9.98
CA ARG A 101 -1.44 -7.79 9.74
C ARG A 101 -1.77 -8.02 8.26
N GLU A 102 -1.11 -7.35 7.32
CA GLU A 102 -1.37 -7.51 5.89
C GLU A 102 -1.09 -8.93 5.39
N VAL A 103 0.01 -9.50 5.86
CA VAL A 103 0.37 -10.90 5.60
C VAL A 103 -0.66 -11.83 6.24
N ALA A 104 -0.98 -11.65 7.52
CA ALA A 104 -1.95 -12.48 8.25
C ALA A 104 -3.34 -12.50 7.59
N VAL A 105 -3.90 -11.33 7.26
CA VAL A 105 -5.20 -11.22 6.58
C VAL A 105 -5.16 -11.84 5.18
N THR A 106 -4.05 -11.70 4.45
CA THR A 106 -3.91 -12.34 3.13
C THR A 106 -3.95 -13.87 3.24
N ILE A 107 -3.20 -14.43 4.20
CA ILE A 107 -3.14 -15.88 4.44
C ILE A 107 -4.52 -16.39 4.87
N LEU A 108 -5.15 -15.75 5.86
CA LEU A 108 -6.47 -16.12 6.34
C LEU A 108 -7.50 -16.06 5.23
N ARG A 109 -7.53 -14.97 4.44
CA ARG A 109 -8.46 -14.83 3.31
C ARG A 109 -8.30 -15.97 2.32
N ASN A 110 -7.06 -16.32 1.96
CA ASN A 110 -6.79 -17.43 1.04
C ASN A 110 -7.18 -18.79 1.63
N TYR A 111 -6.98 -18.98 2.94
CA TYR A 111 -7.41 -20.18 3.66
C TYR A 111 -8.94 -20.35 3.63
N TYR A 112 -9.70 -19.29 3.90
CA TYR A 112 -11.17 -19.32 3.88
C TYR A 112 -11.73 -19.53 2.47
N ILE A 113 -11.11 -18.93 1.45
CA ILE A 113 -11.50 -19.16 0.04
C ILE A 113 -11.35 -20.65 -0.33
N LYS A 114 -10.27 -21.31 0.11
CA LYS A 114 -10.09 -22.77 -0.11
C LYS A 114 -11.17 -23.61 0.57
N LYS A 115 -11.83 -23.09 1.60
CA LYS A 115 -12.95 -23.72 2.30
C LYS A 115 -14.32 -23.29 1.78
N ASN A 116 -14.40 -22.60 0.64
CA ASN A 116 -15.62 -22.01 0.08
C ASN A 116 -16.32 -21.00 1.03
N ILE A 117 -15.57 -20.39 1.95
CA ILE A 117 -16.05 -19.34 2.85
C ILE A 117 -15.61 -17.99 2.29
N TYR A 118 -16.59 -17.18 1.88
CA TYR A 118 -16.35 -15.85 1.33
C TYR A 118 -16.55 -14.79 2.40
N ILE A 119 -15.47 -14.10 2.75
CA ILE A 119 -15.50 -12.99 3.70
C ILE A 119 -15.73 -11.71 2.91
N ALA A 120 -16.88 -11.07 3.14
CA ALA A 120 -17.18 -9.78 2.53
C ALA A 120 -16.16 -8.71 2.97
N ALA A 121 -15.76 -7.85 2.03
CA ALA A 121 -14.89 -6.72 2.33
C ALA A 121 -15.57 -5.79 3.35
N ASN A 122 -14.86 -5.46 4.43
CA ASN A 122 -15.34 -4.56 5.47
C ASN A 122 -14.94 -3.10 5.18
N ILE A 123 -15.75 -2.16 5.67
CA ILE A 123 -15.47 -0.71 5.57
C ILE A 123 -14.10 -0.39 6.16
N TRP A 124 -13.75 -1.01 7.29
CA TRP A 124 -12.44 -0.88 7.94
C TRP A 124 -11.27 -1.24 7.03
N GLY A 125 -11.42 -2.28 6.20
CA GLY A 125 -10.41 -2.70 5.23
C GLY A 125 -10.21 -1.69 4.11
N LYS A 126 -11.26 -0.99 3.69
CA LYS A 126 -11.17 0.10 2.71
C LYS A 126 -10.62 1.38 3.33
N LEU A 127 -11.02 1.68 4.57
CA LEU A 127 -10.57 2.85 5.30
C LEU A 127 -9.05 2.79 5.54
N LYS A 128 -8.55 1.64 6.02
CA LYS A 128 -7.11 1.48 6.27
C LYS A 128 -6.27 1.71 5.02
N THR A 129 -6.69 1.19 3.86
CA THR A 129 -5.94 1.35 2.60
C THR A 129 -5.94 2.80 2.15
N ILE A 130 -7.08 3.50 2.27
CA ILE A 130 -7.16 4.92 1.92
C ILE A 130 -6.24 5.73 2.83
N MET A 131 -6.32 5.53 4.15
CA MET A 131 -5.49 6.27 5.10
C MET A 131 -4.00 6.02 4.89
N GLN A 132 -3.61 4.77 4.63
CA GLN A 132 -2.22 4.41 4.40
C GLN A 132 -1.68 5.04 3.10
N MET A 133 -2.41 4.94 1.99
CA MET A 133 -1.99 5.53 0.71
C MET A 133 -1.91 7.06 0.77
N VAL A 134 -2.91 7.70 1.39
CA VAL A 134 -2.92 9.16 1.58
C VAL A 134 -1.79 9.60 2.50
N GLY A 135 -1.58 8.90 3.62
CA GLY A 135 -0.52 9.20 4.58
C GLY A 135 0.88 9.11 3.97
N ILE A 136 1.16 8.02 3.26
CA ILE A 136 2.45 7.82 2.57
C ILE A 136 2.66 8.92 1.54
N THR A 137 1.66 9.20 0.70
CA THR A 137 1.75 10.24 -0.32
C THR A 137 2.01 11.63 0.30
N ALA A 138 1.27 11.98 1.36
CA ALA A 138 1.44 13.24 2.06
C ALA A 138 2.82 13.37 2.72
N ALA A 139 3.33 12.30 3.34
CA ALA A 139 4.66 12.25 3.93
C ALA A 139 5.77 12.51 2.89
N LEU A 140 5.70 11.80 1.76
CA LEU A 140 6.67 11.94 0.66
C LEU A 140 6.65 13.33 0.03
N ILE A 141 5.46 13.89 -0.21
CA ILE A 141 5.29 15.26 -0.74
C ILE A 141 5.83 16.29 0.25
N TYR A 142 5.49 16.17 1.53
CA TYR A 142 5.92 17.10 2.55
C TYR A 142 7.45 17.15 2.65
N TYR A 143 8.11 16.00 2.75
CA TYR A 143 9.57 15.93 2.79
C TYR A 143 10.19 16.47 1.49
N SER A 144 9.61 16.17 0.33
CA SER A 144 10.08 16.72 -0.95
C SER A 144 10.04 18.24 -0.98
N PHE A 145 8.96 18.84 -0.50
CA PHE A 145 8.80 20.29 -0.47
C PHE A 145 9.78 20.97 0.49
N ILE A 146 9.96 20.39 1.68
CA ILE A 146 10.93 20.90 2.67
C ILE A 146 12.36 20.77 2.15
N SER A 147 12.70 19.66 1.49
CA SER A 147 13.99 19.44 0.84
C SER A 147 14.29 20.50 -0.22
N ILE A 148 13.33 20.80 -1.11
CA ILE A 148 13.49 21.82 -2.17
C ILE A 148 13.74 23.21 -1.60
N LEU A 149 13.00 23.57 -0.56
CA LEU A 149 13.09 24.90 0.05
C LEU A 149 14.29 25.06 0.98
N ASP A 150 15.10 24.01 1.14
CA ASP A 150 16.19 23.91 2.10
C ASP A 150 15.77 24.34 3.52
N LYS A 151 14.53 24.01 3.88
CA LYS A 151 13.96 24.35 5.19
C LYS A 151 14.21 23.23 6.18
N THR A 152 14.21 23.60 7.45
CA THR A 152 14.14 22.62 8.54
C THR A 152 12.71 22.12 8.67
N GLU A 153 12.57 20.83 8.98
CA GLU A 153 11.27 20.22 9.21
C GLU A 153 10.61 20.79 10.47
N SER A 154 9.30 20.99 10.40
CA SER A 154 8.53 21.44 11.53
C SER A 154 8.23 20.27 12.47
N LYS A 155 8.66 20.38 13.74
CA LYS A 155 8.36 19.38 14.78
C LYS A 155 6.88 19.07 14.92
N ILE A 156 6.01 20.05 14.65
CA ILE A 156 4.55 19.90 14.69
C ILE A 156 4.09 18.95 13.57
N PHE A 157 4.63 19.11 12.36
CA PHE A 157 4.29 18.23 11.23
C PHE A 157 4.81 16.81 11.45
N ILE A 158 6.05 16.65 11.90
CA ILE A 158 6.64 15.33 12.22
C ILE A 158 5.77 14.62 13.26
N SER A 159 5.40 15.31 14.36
CA SER A 159 4.51 14.76 15.40
C SER A 159 3.13 14.41 14.85
N GLY A 160 2.59 15.24 13.94
CA GLY A 160 1.34 14.97 13.25
C GLY A 160 1.39 13.67 12.43
N PHE A 161 2.47 13.43 11.69
CA PHE A 161 2.65 12.17 10.97
C PHE A 161 2.77 10.97 11.92
N HIS A 162 3.51 11.08 13.03
CA HIS A 162 3.59 10.00 14.02
C HIS A 162 2.20 9.59 14.53
N ILE A 163 1.41 10.57 14.96
CA ILE A 163 0.05 10.34 15.46
C ILE A 163 -0.82 9.72 14.36
N PHE A 164 -0.77 10.28 13.15
CA PHE A 164 -1.53 9.78 12.01
C PHE A 164 -1.21 8.31 11.71
N PHE A 165 0.06 7.91 11.64
CA PHE A 165 0.43 6.53 11.34
C PHE A 165 0.09 5.57 12.48
N TRP A 166 0.10 6.02 13.74
CA TRP A 166 -0.46 5.23 14.84
C TRP A 166 -1.98 5.01 14.68
N LEU A 167 -2.73 6.03 14.26
CA LEU A 167 -4.15 5.85 13.92
C LEU A 167 -4.33 4.88 12.76
N VAL A 168 -3.49 4.94 11.72
CA VAL A 168 -3.48 3.95 10.63
C VAL A 168 -3.25 2.54 11.18
N ALA A 169 -2.30 2.34 12.10
CA ALA A 169 -2.08 1.03 12.74
C ALA A 169 -3.31 0.55 13.52
N VAL A 170 -3.97 1.41 14.28
CA VAL A 170 -5.20 1.05 15.02
C VAL A 170 -6.31 0.62 14.06
N VAL A 171 -6.60 1.43 13.04
CA VAL A 171 -7.60 1.09 12.00
C VAL A 171 -7.19 -0.19 11.27
N THR A 172 -5.89 -0.39 11.09
CA THR A 172 -5.34 -1.61 10.49
C THR A 172 -5.63 -2.83 11.35
N ILE A 173 -5.41 -2.78 12.67
CA ILE A 173 -5.73 -3.87 13.58
C ILE A 173 -7.24 -4.14 13.57
N LEU A 174 -8.07 -3.11 13.76
CA LEU A 174 -9.54 -3.24 13.79
C LEU A 174 -10.08 -3.91 12.53
N SER A 175 -9.55 -3.54 11.37
CA SER A 175 -9.89 -4.16 10.09
C SER A 175 -9.53 -5.64 10.02
N GLY A 176 -8.44 -6.06 10.67
CA GLY A 176 -8.00 -7.46 10.73
C GLY A 176 -8.87 -8.33 11.64
N LEU A 177 -9.41 -7.77 12.73
CA LEU A 177 -10.25 -8.51 13.68
C LEU A 177 -11.44 -9.20 13.02
N ASN A 178 -12.03 -8.62 11.97
CA ASN A 178 -13.13 -9.25 11.21
C ASN A 178 -12.76 -10.59 10.56
N TYR A 179 -11.48 -10.87 10.32
CA TYR A 179 -11.01 -12.13 9.76
C TYR A 179 -10.79 -13.20 10.84
N PHE A 180 -10.55 -12.78 12.09
CA PHE A 180 -10.38 -13.67 13.24
C PHE A 180 -11.72 -13.99 13.90
N PHE A 181 -12.60 -13.00 14.05
CA PHE A 181 -13.93 -13.15 14.65
C PHE A 181 -15.01 -13.47 13.63
N ILE A 182 -14.71 -14.33 12.65
CA ILE A 182 -15.76 -14.87 11.78
C ILE A 182 -16.66 -15.74 12.66
N LYS A 183 -17.74 -15.14 13.14
CA LYS A 183 -18.84 -15.84 13.78
C LYS A 183 -19.31 -16.91 12.81
N THR A 184 -19.26 -18.16 13.24
CA THR A 184 -19.69 -19.38 12.53
C THR A 184 -21.10 -19.28 11.92
N GLU A 185 -21.88 -18.27 12.30
CA GLU A 185 -23.23 -17.96 11.81
C GLU A 185 -23.32 -17.54 10.32
N LYS A 186 -22.22 -17.14 9.67
CA LYS A 186 -22.22 -16.79 8.22
C LYS A 186 -21.59 -17.86 7.31
N ILE A 187 -21.47 -19.10 7.78
CA ILE A 187 -21.20 -20.24 6.91
C ILE A 187 -22.53 -20.63 6.24
N LYS A 188 -22.94 -19.89 5.20
CA LYS A 188 -23.86 -20.47 4.21
C LYS A 188 -23.06 -21.50 3.43
N LYS A 189 -23.13 -22.76 3.87
CA LYS A 189 -22.86 -23.90 2.99
C LYS A 189 -23.88 -23.80 1.86
N ASN A 190 -23.42 -23.45 0.65
CA ASN A 190 -24.22 -23.73 -0.53
C ASN A 190 -24.21 -25.26 -0.69
N SER A 191 -25.29 -25.90 -0.25
CA SER A 191 -25.77 -27.19 -0.74
C SER A 191 -26.32 -27.01 -2.15
#